data_AF-A0A1H0R5N4-F1
#
_entry.id   AF-A0A1H0R5N4-F1
#
_cell.length_a   1.000
_cell.length_b   1.000
_cell.length_c   1.000
_cell.angle_alpha   90.00
_cell.angle_beta   90.00
_cell.angle_gamma   90.00
#
_symmetry.space_group_name_H-M   'P 1'
#
loop_
_entity.id
_entity.type
_entity.pdbx_description
1 polymer ?
#
loop_
_entity_poly.entity_id
_entity_poly.type
_entity_poly.pdbx_seq_one_letter_code
_entity_poly.pdbx_strand_id
1 'polypeptide(L)'
;MTAQSLQALYVVVKRANHLKEGLRLVLDVSHARVEPAALEQLRECSASHHLPAAIDPLQSECQLSIVAPAQAEARHDGGARTRARALRLAA
;
A
#
# COMPACT_ATOMS: atom_id res chain seq x y z
N MET A 1 -7.30 -8.80 2.10
CA MET A 1 -7.69 -7.44 1.72
C MET A 1 -7.81 -7.39 0.21
N THR A 2 -9.01 -7.08 -0.26
CA THR A 2 -9.40 -7.03 -1.66
C THR A 2 -9.52 -5.58 -2.13
N ALA A 3 -9.57 -5.36 -3.44
CA ALA A 3 -9.83 -4.02 -4.01
C ALA A 3 -11.12 -3.39 -3.45
N GLN A 4 -12.18 -4.17 -3.20
CA GLN A 4 -13.43 -3.65 -2.65
C GLN A 4 -13.27 -3.19 -1.19
N SER A 5 -12.60 -3.98 -0.35
CA SER A 5 -12.32 -3.57 1.05
C SER A 5 -11.44 -2.31 1.12
N LEU A 6 -10.56 -2.13 0.13
CA LEU A 6 -9.69 -0.96 0.03
C LEU A 6 -10.48 0.32 -0.28
N GLN A 7 -11.50 0.26 -1.13
CA GLN A 7 -12.37 1.42 -1.41
C GLN A 7 -13.07 1.91 -0.13
N ALA A 8 -13.60 0.99 0.68
CA ALA A 8 -14.22 1.33 1.96
C ALA A 8 -13.22 2.00 2.92
N LEU A 9 -11.97 1.51 2.96
CA LEU A 9 -10.91 2.09 3.75
C LEU A 9 -10.58 3.53 3.31
N TYR A 10 -10.50 3.80 2.01
CA TYR A 10 -10.22 5.15 1.52
C TYR A 10 -11.29 6.17 1.93
N VAL A 11 -12.56 5.77 1.99
CA VAL A 11 -13.64 6.65 2.50
C VAL A 11 -13.40 7.02 3.97
N VAL A 12 -12.95 6.07 4.79
CA VAL A 12 -12.62 6.32 6.21
C VAL A 12 -11.42 7.25 6.32
N VAL A 13 -10.36 6.98 5.54
CA VAL A 13 -9.15 7.81 5.48
C VAL A 13 -9.48 9.25 5.10
N LYS A 14 -10.29 9.46 4.06
CA LYS A 14 -10.77 10.80 3.66
C LYS A 14 -11.44 11.53 4.81
N ARG A 15 -12.38 10.87 5.50
CA ARG A 15 -13.09 11.46 6.64
C ARG A 15 -12.13 11.81 7.78
N ALA A 16 -11.19 10.92 8.11
CA ALA A 16 -10.19 11.17 9.13
C ALA A 16 -9.28 12.37 8.78
N ASN A 17 -8.89 12.49 7.51
CA ASN A 17 -8.10 13.61 7.01
C ASN A 17 -8.85 14.95 7.12
N HIS A 18 -10.16 14.96 6.85
CA HIS A 18 -10.99 16.16 6.98
C HIS A 18 -11.31 16.54 8.44
N LEU A 19 -11.27 15.58 9.36
CA LEU A 19 -11.52 15.84 10.78
C LEU A 19 -10.37 16.58 11.45
N LYS A 20 -9.14 16.41 10.95
CA LYS A 20 -7.96 17.07 11.49
C LYS A 20 -6.89 17.22 10.41
N GLU A 21 -6.53 18.48 10.15
CA GLU A 21 -5.46 18.80 9.22
C GLU A 21 -4.12 18.20 9.68
N GLY A 22 -3.33 17.72 8.71
CA GLY A 22 -1.99 17.16 8.96
C GLY A 22 -1.99 15.82 9.69
N LEU A 23 -3.11 15.09 9.73
CA LEU A 23 -3.17 13.77 10.35
C LEU A 23 -2.34 12.77 9.53
N ARG A 24 -1.36 12.13 10.18
CA ARG A 24 -0.61 11.03 9.58
C ARG A 24 -1.35 9.72 9.80
N LEU A 25 -1.72 9.06 8.72
CA LEU A 25 -2.39 7.77 8.73
C LEU A 25 -1.38 6.68 8.37
N VAL A 26 -1.21 5.72 9.28
CA VAL A 26 -0.37 4.54 9.06
C VAL A 26 -1.27 3.34 8.89
N LEU A 27 -1.24 2.73 7.72
CA LEU A 27 -1.91 1.48 7.44
C LEU A 27 -0.91 0.34 7.58
N ASP A 28 -1.06 -0.45 8.63
CA ASP A 28 -0.27 -1.65 8.83
C ASP A 28 -0.99 -2.87 8.22
N VAL A 29 -0.40 -3.39 7.14
CA VAL A 29 -0.84 -4.63 6.48
C VAL A 29 0.26 -5.70 6.52
N SER A 30 1.25 -5.56 7.41
CA SER A 30 2.40 -6.46 7.55
C SER A 30 2.00 -7.94 7.72
N HIS A 31 0.88 -8.17 8.41
CA HIS A 31 0.34 -9.50 8.70
C HIS A 31 -0.92 -9.85 7.90
N ALA A 32 -1.34 -8.99 6.95
CA ALA A 32 -2.53 -9.20 6.16
C ALA A 32 -2.21 -9.85 4.81
N ARG A 33 -3.07 -10.75 4.35
CA ARG A 33 -3.07 -11.17 2.93
C ARG A 33 -3.68 -10.04 2.10
N VAL A 34 -2.91 -9.42 1.22
CA VAL A 34 -3.36 -8.31 0.36
C VAL A 34 -3.24 -8.75 -1.09
N GLU A 35 -4.30 -8.52 -1.88
CA GLU A 35 -4.24 -8.75 -3.32
C GLU A 35 -3.17 -7.84 -3.97
N PRO A 36 -2.42 -8.32 -4.97
CA PRO A 36 -1.37 -7.52 -5.61
C PRO A 36 -1.86 -6.16 -6.12
N ALA A 37 -3.02 -6.13 -6.79
CA ALA A 37 -3.62 -4.90 -7.30
C ALA A 37 -4.01 -3.91 -6.19
N ALA A 38 -4.48 -4.42 -5.04
CA ALA A 38 -4.80 -3.59 -3.89
C ALA A 38 -3.52 -3.02 -3.24
N LEU A 39 -2.44 -3.81 -3.19
CA LEU A 39 -1.15 -3.35 -2.67
C LEU A 39 -0.51 -2.29 -3.57
N GLU A 40 -0.65 -2.41 -4.89
CA GLU A 40 -0.20 -1.42 -5.86
C GLU A 40 -0.93 -0.08 -5.68
N GLN A 41 -2.27 -0.11 -5.64
CA GLN A 41 -3.07 1.10 -5.39
C GLN A 41 -2.70 1.78 -4.08
N LEU A 42 -2.48 0.99 -3.02
CA LEU A 42 -2.03 1.50 -1.75
C LEU A 42 -0.69 2.24 -1.90
N ARG A 43 0.30 1.60 -2.55
CA ARG A 43 1.63 2.20 -2.77
C ARG A 43 1.55 3.50 -3.57
N GLU A 44 0.72 3.54 -4.61
CA GLU A 44 0.48 4.76 -5.40
C GLU A 44 -0.07 5.88 -4.53
N CYS A 45 -1.08 5.61 -3.70
CA CYS A 45 -1.67 6.62 -2.80
C CYS A 45 -0.66 7.12 -1.75
N SER A 46 0.20 6.23 -1.24
CA SER A 46 1.24 6.62 -0.30
C SER A 46 2.36 7.42 -0.96
N ALA A 47 2.70 7.13 -2.22
CA ALA A 47 3.71 7.89 -2.96
C ALA A 47 3.20 9.26 -3.42
N SER A 48 1.93 9.34 -3.85
CA SER A 48 1.32 10.58 -4.30
C SER A 48 0.88 11.49 -3.16
N HIS A 49 0.70 10.95 -1.95
CA HIS A 49 0.02 11.61 -0.82
C HIS A 49 -1.40 12.05 -1.15
N HIS A 50 -2.06 11.39 -2.10
CA HIS A 50 -3.42 11.67 -2.50
C HIS A 50 -4.23 10.38 -2.55
N LEU A 51 -5.52 10.48 -2.22
CA LEU A 51 -6.45 9.38 -2.41
C LEU A 51 -6.88 9.28 -3.87
N PRO A 52 -7.40 8.13 -4.31
CA PRO A 52 -7.92 8.00 -5.67
C PRO A 52 -9.00 9.04 -5.94
N ALA A 53 -9.01 9.63 -7.14
CA ALA A 53 -9.95 10.69 -7.52
C ALA A 53 -11.43 10.28 -7.37
N ALA A 54 -11.74 8.99 -7.55
CA ALA A 54 -13.07 8.45 -7.31
C ALA A 54 -13.53 8.58 -5.85
N ILE A 55 -12.60 8.62 -4.90
CA ILE A 55 -12.86 8.77 -3.46
C ILE A 55 -12.74 10.23 -3.03
N ASP A 56 -11.67 10.90 -3.47
CA ASP A 56 -11.49 12.32 -3.25
C ASP A 56 -11.28 13.12 -4.54
N PRO A 57 -12.38 13.64 -5.14
CA PRO A 57 -12.31 14.44 -6.36
C PRO A 57 -11.52 15.74 -6.18
N LEU A 58 -11.43 16.25 -4.96
CA LEU A 58 -10.68 17.47 -4.65
C LEU A 58 -9.18 17.23 -4.55
N GLN A 59 -8.74 15.97 -4.56
CA GLN A 59 -7.33 15.59 -4.41
C GLN A 59 -6.67 16.32 -3.24
N SER A 60 -7.28 16.22 -2.06
CA SER A 60 -6.75 16.82 -0.85
C SER A 60 -5.48 16.08 -0.44
N GLU A 61 -4.46 16.81 0.02
CA GLU A 61 -3.24 16.20 0.54
C GLU A 61 -3.57 15.31 1.76
N CYS A 62 -3.03 14.09 1.75
CA CYS A 62 -3.27 13.06 2.75
C CYS A 62 -1.96 12.33 3.06
N GLN A 63 -1.48 12.45 4.30
CA GLN A 63 -0.26 11.76 4.74
C GLN A 63 -0.55 10.28 5.05
N LEU A 64 -0.61 9.45 4.01
CA LEU A 64 -0.78 8.00 4.12
C LEU A 64 0.57 7.29 4.02
N SER A 65 0.88 6.45 5.01
CA SER A 65 2.05 5.56 5.03
C SER A 65 1.61 4.11 5.18
N ILE A 66 2.32 3.20 4.51
CA ILE A 66 1.96 1.77 4.50
C ILE A 66 3.11 0.95 5.03
N VAL A 67 2.79 0.09 6.01
CA VAL A 67 3.67 -1.00 6.40
C VAL A 67 3.25 -2.22 5.60
N ALA A 68 3.97 -2.49 4.51
CA ALA A 68 3.65 -3.55 3.57
C ALA A 68 3.83 -4.94 4.23
N PRO A 69 3.12 -5.98 3.71
CA PRO A 69 3.41 -7.36 4.10
C PRO A 69 4.90 -7.62 3.91
N ALA A 70 5.58 -8.16 4.93
CA ALA A 70 6.89 -8.77 4.70
C ALA A 70 6.65 -9.76 3.56
N GLN A 71 7.31 -9.57 2.42
CA GLN A 71 7.07 -10.38 1.24
C GLN A 71 7.05 -11.83 1.69
N ALA A 72 5.88 -12.44 1.72
CA ALA A 72 5.81 -13.87 1.57
C ALA A 72 6.26 -14.05 0.12
N GLU A 73 7.58 -14.07 -0.06
CA GLU A 73 8.22 -14.69 -1.22
C GLU A 73 7.36 -15.89 -1.52
N ALA A 74 6.88 -15.97 -2.75
CA ALA A 74 6.02 -17.02 -3.23
C ALA A 74 6.58 -18.39 -2.83
N ARG A 75 6.20 -18.89 -1.66
CA ARG A 75 6.34 -20.29 -1.26
C ARG A 75 5.04 -20.98 -1.66
N HIS A 76 4.73 -20.88 -2.95
CA HIS A 76 4.36 -22.08 -3.68
C HIS A 76 5.66 -22.82 -3.93
N ASP A 77 6.08 -23.57 -2.92
CA ASP A 77 7.19 -24.50 -3.02
C ASP A 77 6.74 -25.61 -3.98
N GLY A 78 7.26 -25.53 -5.19
CA GLY A 78 6.86 -26.31 -6.34
C GLY A 78 7.90 -26.27 -7.44
N GLY A 79 9.17 -26.52 -7.08
CA GLY A 79 10.14 -27.11 -8.00
C GLY A 79 11.17 -26.16 -8.66
N ALA A 80 12.43 -26.42 -8.28
CA ALA A 80 13.64 -26.39 -9.11
C ALA A 80 14.34 -25.05 -9.44
N ARG A 81 15.46 -24.89 -8.72
CA ARG A 81 16.81 -24.53 -9.23
C ARG A 81 16.98 -23.15 -9.91
N THR A 82 17.77 -22.28 -9.29
CA THR A 82 19.21 -22.12 -9.61
C THR A 82 19.76 -20.83 -8.98
N ARG A 83 20.90 -20.97 -8.30
CA ARG A 83 21.75 -19.91 -7.75
C ARG A 83 22.07 -18.82 -8.78
N ALA A 84 21.98 -17.55 -8.40
CA ALA A 84 22.95 -16.54 -8.83
C ALA A 84 22.96 -15.34 -7.88
N ARG A 85 24.16 -14.98 -7.45
CA ARG A 85 24.55 -13.96 -6.49
C ARG A 85 25.14 -12.79 -7.28
N ALA A 86 24.68 -11.56 -7.03
CA ALA A 86 25.38 -10.30 -7.37
C ALA A 86 24.63 -9.19 -6.59
N LEU A 87 25.08 -8.64 -5.47
CA LEU A 87 26.31 -7.89 -5.18
C LEU A 87 26.63 -6.83 -6.25
N ARG A 88 26.55 -5.57 -5.81
CA ARG A 88 27.11 -4.30 -6.36
C ARG A 88 26.12 -3.44 -7.18
N LEU A 89 26.10 -2.11 -7.07
CA LEU A 89 27.15 -1.17 -6.65
C LEU A 89 26.50 0.15 -6.14
N ALA A 90 27.04 0.69 -5.05
CA ALA A 90 27.01 2.13 -4.78
C ALA A 90 28.35 2.70 -5.25
N ALA A 91 28.30 3.82 -5.97
CA ALA A 91 29.38 4.77 -6.15
C ALA A 91 28.74 6.14 -6.37
#